data_AF-A0A3D1VKQ3-F1
#
_entry.id   AF-A0A3D1VKQ3-F1
#
_cell.length_a   1.000
_cell.length_b   1.000
_cell.length_c   1.000
_cell.angle_alpha   90.00
_cell.angle_beta   90.00
_cell.angle_gamma   90.00
#
_symmetry.space_group_name_H-M   'P 1'
#
loop_
_entity.id
_entity.type
_entity.pdbx_description
1 polymer ?
#
loop_
_entity_poly.entity_id
_entity_poly.type
_entity_poly.pdbx_seq_one_letter_code
_entity_poly.pdbx_strand_id
1 'polypeptide(L)'
;NLDFADVTSVMSHAGLAHMGVGYAKGKDKAELAAKLAISSPLLETSISGAKGIIINITASPDIGMEEVDIASNMISSEAHPDANIIWGVAVDESMDDEMRVTVIATGFDAGNKAAPSGEPVKKPAIPQAKADGSGKNADEAAKNGSDITNEDIDLLLDILKKPRNPHFED
;
A
#
# COMPACT_ATOMS: atom_id res chain seq x y z
N ASN A 1 -15.99 -2.80 17.34
CA ASN A 1 -16.77 -1.60 17.04
C ASN A 1 -15.75 -0.53 16.73
N LEU A 2 -15.47 -0.37 15.45
CA LEU A 2 -14.51 0.57 14.88
C LEU A 2 -15.35 1.47 13.97
N ASP A 3 -15.28 2.78 14.14
CA ASP A 3 -16.03 3.71 13.29
C ASP A 3 -15.12 4.43 12.30
N PHE A 4 -15.74 5.17 11.38
CA PHE A 4 -14.99 5.90 10.37
C PHE A 4 -14.19 7.07 10.94
N ALA A 5 -14.59 7.61 12.10
CA ALA A 5 -13.86 8.69 12.76
C ALA A 5 -12.52 8.20 13.31
N ASP A 6 -12.48 6.99 13.88
CA ASP A 6 -11.25 6.34 14.33
C ASP A 6 -10.27 6.18 13.16
N VAL A 7 -10.72 5.56 12.06
CA VAL A 7 -9.90 5.38 10.84
C VAL A 7 -9.41 6.73 10.30
N THR A 8 -10.30 7.72 10.26
CA THR A 8 -9.96 9.08 9.81
C THR A 8 -8.89 9.69 10.70
N SER A 9 -8.93 9.47 12.02
CA SER A 9 -7.95 10.01 12.96
C SER A 9 -6.53 9.47 12.73
N VAL A 10 -6.41 8.21 12.31
CA VAL A 10 -5.11 7.56 12.03
C VAL A 10 -4.62 7.89 10.62
N MET A 11 -5.51 7.96 9.62
CA MET A 11 -5.10 8.15 8.22
C MET A 11 -4.98 9.60 7.79
N SER A 12 -5.67 10.54 8.45
CA SER A 12 -5.68 11.95 8.02
C SER A 12 -4.34 12.62 8.27
N HIS A 13 -3.79 13.25 7.23
CA HIS A 13 -2.50 13.95 7.29
C HIS A 13 -1.32 13.07 7.74
N ALA A 14 -1.45 11.75 7.66
CA ALA A 14 -0.46 10.81 8.19
C ALA A 14 0.78 10.66 7.30
N GLY A 15 0.79 11.32 6.14
CA GLY A 15 1.92 11.34 5.22
C GLY A 15 2.08 10.02 4.47
N LEU A 16 3.29 9.47 4.46
CA LEU A 16 3.58 8.18 3.84
C LEU A 16 2.90 7.05 4.61
N ALA A 17 2.34 6.11 3.86
CA ALA A 17 1.74 4.91 4.38
C ALA A 17 2.47 3.68 3.83
N HIS A 18 2.55 2.64 4.65
CA HIS A 18 3.07 1.34 4.29
C HIS A 18 2.01 0.28 4.56
N MET A 19 1.84 -0.65 3.63
CA MET A 19 0.85 -1.72 3.76
C MET A 19 1.57 -3.06 3.72
N GLY A 20 1.22 -3.93 4.66
CA GLY A 20 1.70 -5.29 4.72
C GLY A 20 0.54 -6.26 4.77
N VAL A 21 0.63 -7.37 4.03
CA VAL A 21 -0.38 -8.42 4.06
C VAL A 21 0.30 -9.75 4.30
N GLY A 22 -0.26 -10.53 5.22
CA GLY A 22 0.16 -11.87 5.53
C GLY A 22 -1.01 -12.84 5.50
N TYR A 23 -0.72 -14.07 5.10
CA TYR A 23 -1.68 -15.15 5.03
C TYR A 23 -1.05 -16.42 5.57
N ALA A 24 -1.78 -17.13 6.41
CA ALA A 24 -1.37 -18.43 6.90
C ALA A 24 -2.59 -19.29 7.23
N LYS A 25 -2.32 -20.58 7.46
CA LYS A 25 -3.32 -21.59 7.79
C LYS A 25 -2.76 -22.60 8.79
N GLY A 26 -3.64 -23.35 9.44
CA GLY A 26 -3.22 -24.34 10.43
C GLY A 26 -3.02 -23.76 11.82
N LYS A 27 -2.41 -24.57 12.69
CA LYS A 27 -2.25 -24.28 14.12
C LYS A 27 -1.49 -22.98 14.43
N ASP A 28 -0.50 -22.64 13.62
CA ASP A 28 0.36 -21.47 13.86
C ASP A 28 -0.02 -20.28 12.96
N LYS A 29 -1.26 -20.28 12.43
CA LYS A 29 -1.71 -19.27 11.45
C LYS A 29 -1.62 -17.84 11.96
N ALA A 30 -1.90 -17.60 13.24
CA ALA A 30 -1.81 -16.27 13.84
C ALA A 30 -0.39 -15.69 13.76
N GLU A 31 0.59 -16.42 14.29
CA GLU A 31 1.99 -16.00 14.31
C GLU A 31 2.55 -15.84 12.90
N LEU A 32 2.27 -16.81 12.01
CA LEU A 32 2.79 -16.80 10.65
C LEU A 32 2.17 -15.67 9.82
N ALA A 33 0.85 -15.45 9.90
CA ALA A 33 0.20 -14.39 9.15
C ALA A 33 0.65 -13.01 9.64
N ALA A 34 0.76 -12.80 10.96
CA ALA A 34 1.29 -11.55 11.51
C ALA A 34 2.72 -11.29 11.04
N LYS A 35 3.61 -12.29 11.16
CA LYS A 35 5.00 -12.19 10.71
C LYS A 35 5.11 -11.83 9.23
N LEU A 36 4.33 -12.48 8.38
CA LEU A 36 4.31 -12.22 6.94
C LEU A 36 3.77 -10.82 6.62
N ALA A 37 2.80 -10.32 7.38
CA ALA A 37 2.29 -8.97 7.23
C ALA A 37 3.38 -7.94 7.58
N ILE A 38 4.09 -8.13 8.70
CA ILE A 38 5.17 -7.25 9.17
C ILE A 38 6.39 -7.25 8.24
N SER A 39 6.65 -8.38 7.55
CA SER A 39 7.79 -8.53 6.65
C SER A 39 7.41 -8.46 5.17
N SER A 40 6.23 -7.91 4.84
CA SER A 40 5.70 -7.92 3.47
C SER A 40 6.58 -7.08 2.52
N PRO A 41 6.84 -7.52 1.27
CA PRO A 41 7.63 -6.74 0.29
C PRO A 41 7.04 -5.38 -0.09
N LEU A 42 5.76 -5.14 0.22
CA LEU A 42 5.07 -3.87 0.01
C LEU A 42 5.46 -2.81 1.07
N LEU A 43 6.18 -3.23 2.12
CA LEU A 43 6.76 -2.36 3.12
C LEU A 43 8.15 -1.94 2.64
N GLU A 44 8.26 -0.71 2.11
CA GLU A 44 9.58 -0.14 1.75
C GLU A 44 10.46 0.12 2.98
N THR A 45 9.83 0.37 4.12
CA THR A 45 10.47 0.42 5.44
C THR A 45 9.68 -0.43 6.42
N SER A 46 10.36 -0.99 7.43
CA SER A 46 9.70 -1.71 8.53
C SER A 46 8.55 -0.87 9.13
N ILE A 47 7.53 -1.51 9.68
CA ILE A 47 6.46 -0.81 10.42
C ILE A 47 6.95 -0.11 11.70
N SER A 48 8.24 -0.30 12.05
CA SER A 48 8.91 0.38 13.14
C SER A 48 8.86 1.90 12.99
N GLY A 49 8.48 2.58 14.07
CA GLY A 49 8.36 4.03 14.13
C GLY A 49 7.05 4.60 13.57
N ALA A 50 6.13 3.75 13.10
CA ALA A 50 4.77 4.19 12.76
C ALA A 50 4.02 4.65 14.01
N LYS A 51 3.42 5.84 13.95
CA LYS A 51 2.60 6.42 15.04
C LYS A 51 1.10 6.14 14.87
N GLY A 52 0.68 5.68 13.70
CA GLY A 52 -0.70 5.28 13.43
C GLY A 52 -0.73 3.94 12.70
N ILE A 53 -1.41 2.94 13.27
CA ILE A 53 -1.51 1.60 12.68
C ILE A 53 -2.96 1.16 12.62
N ILE A 54 -3.35 0.58 11.48
CA ILE A 54 -4.62 -0.13 11.31
C ILE A 54 -4.29 -1.59 11.05
N ILE A 55 -4.84 -2.49 11.86
CA ILE A 55 -4.73 -3.93 11.73
C ILE A 55 -6.11 -4.45 11.36
N ASN A 56 -6.22 -5.20 10.27
CA ASN A 56 -7.42 -5.96 9.94
C ASN A 56 -7.09 -7.44 9.88
N ILE A 57 -7.79 -8.23 10.68
CA ILE A 57 -7.69 -9.69 10.72
C ILE A 57 -8.95 -10.25 10.09
N THR A 58 -8.81 -10.97 8.99
CA THR A 58 -9.89 -11.75 8.39
C THR A 58 -9.62 -13.22 8.62
N ALA A 59 -10.57 -13.95 9.17
CA ALA A 59 -10.41 -15.38 9.47
C ALA A 59 -11.71 -16.16 9.30
N SER A 60 -11.60 -17.49 9.38
CA SER A 60 -12.77 -18.37 9.44
C SER A 60 -13.61 -18.12 10.70
N PRO A 61 -14.89 -18.53 10.72
CA PRO A 61 -15.75 -18.40 11.90
C PRO A 61 -15.25 -19.12 13.15
N ASP A 62 -14.38 -20.12 12.97
CA ASP A 62 -13.82 -20.95 14.03
C ASP A 62 -12.58 -20.32 14.71
N ILE A 63 -12.25 -19.07 14.37
CA ILE A 63 -11.09 -18.37 14.93
C ILE A 63 -11.23 -18.16 16.45
N GLY A 64 -10.18 -18.49 17.18
CA GLY A 64 -10.09 -18.24 18.62
C GLY A 64 -9.68 -16.80 18.94
N MET A 65 -10.18 -16.25 20.06
CA MET A 65 -9.71 -14.94 20.55
C MET A 65 -8.21 -14.93 20.85
N GLU A 66 -7.65 -16.05 21.32
CA GLU A 66 -6.21 -16.19 21.56
C GLU A 66 -5.39 -15.96 20.27
N GLU A 67 -5.87 -16.44 19.13
CA GLU A 67 -5.19 -16.28 17.85
C GLU A 67 -5.20 -14.81 17.39
N VAL A 68 -6.31 -14.11 17.61
CA VAL A 68 -6.44 -12.67 17.35
C VAL A 68 -5.48 -11.87 18.25
N ASP A 69 -5.40 -12.24 19.53
CA ASP A 69 -4.52 -11.59 20.50
C ASP A 69 -3.04 -11.79 20.15
N ILE A 70 -2.65 -13.01 19.76
CA ILE A 70 -1.27 -13.32 19.31
C ILE A 70 -0.88 -12.44 18.12
N ALA A 71 -1.71 -12.41 17.07
CA ALA A 71 -1.42 -11.64 15.87
C ALA A 71 -1.35 -10.13 16.17
N SER A 72 -2.29 -9.61 16.96
CA SER A 72 -2.38 -8.19 17.31
C SER A 72 -1.19 -7.74 18.16
N ASN A 73 -0.80 -8.54 19.16
CA ASN A 73 0.33 -8.24 20.03
C ASN A 73 1.65 -8.25 19.27
N MET A 74 1.85 -9.23 18.37
CA MET A 74 3.06 -9.32 17.56
C MET A 74 3.25 -8.10 16.65
N ILE A 75 2.17 -7.59 16.05
CA ILE A 75 2.23 -6.37 15.23
C ILE A 75 2.47 -5.14 16.11
N SER A 76 1.76 -5.05 17.23
CA SER A 76 1.87 -3.90 18.14
C SER A 76 3.27 -3.77 18.75
N SER A 77 3.97 -4.87 19.01
CA SER A 77 5.33 -4.84 19.55
C SER A 77 6.38 -4.30 18.58
N GLU A 78 6.11 -4.30 17.29
CA GLU A 78 7.01 -3.77 16.26
C GLU A 78 6.76 -2.28 15.97
N ALA A 79 5.66 -1.72 16.48
CA ALA A 79 5.26 -0.34 16.31
C ALA A 79 6.02 0.64 17.21
N HIS A 80 5.76 1.95 17.06
CA HIS A 80 6.20 2.93 18.05
C HIS A 80 5.45 2.69 19.40
N PRO A 81 6.10 2.86 20.58
CA PRO A 81 5.45 2.66 21.87
C PRO A 81 4.19 3.53 22.09
N ASP A 82 4.20 4.73 21.52
CA ASP A 82 3.08 5.67 21.55
C ASP A 82 2.20 5.60 20.28
N ALA A 83 2.23 4.49 19.55
CA ALA A 83 1.40 4.34 18.35
C ALA A 83 -0.09 4.27 18.70
N ASN A 84 -0.91 5.00 17.95
CA ASN A 84 -2.35 4.82 17.95
C ASN A 84 -2.69 3.61 17.07
N ILE A 85 -3.10 2.51 17.70
CA ILE A 85 -3.39 1.24 17.02
C ILE A 85 -4.88 1.00 17.00
N ILE A 86 -5.40 0.87 15.78
CA ILE A 86 -6.76 0.46 15.48
C ILE A 86 -6.73 -0.99 15.02
N TRP A 87 -7.60 -1.83 15.58
CA TRP A 87 -7.76 -3.21 15.13
C TRP A 87 -9.20 -3.53 14.76
N GLY A 88 -9.35 -4.35 13.73
CA GLY A 88 -10.61 -4.87 13.23
C GLY A 88 -10.51 -6.37 12.99
N VAL A 89 -11.63 -7.05 13.22
CA VAL A 89 -11.78 -8.47 12.90
C VAL A 89 -12.98 -8.61 11.96
N ALA A 90 -12.76 -9.31 10.85
CA ALA A 90 -13.77 -9.73 9.92
C ALA A 90 -13.82 -11.26 9.88
N VAL A 91 -15.02 -11.81 9.80
CA VAL A 91 -15.23 -13.24 9.65
C VAL A 91 -15.65 -13.50 8.21
N ASP A 92 -14.97 -14.44 7.56
CA ASP A 92 -15.28 -14.90 6.20
C ASP A 92 -15.58 -16.39 6.24
N GLU A 93 -16.84 -16.76 6.01
CA GLU A 93 -17.31 -18.16 6.01
C GLU A 93 -16.71 -19.00 4.89
N SER A 94 -16.11 -18.38 3.87
CA SER A 94 -15.44 -19.09 2.78
C SER A 94 -14.01 -19.53 3.12
N MET A 95 -13.46 -19.02 4.23
CA MET A 95 -12.12 -19.37 4.71
C MET A 95 -12.17 -20.63 5.57
N ASP A 96 -11.24 -21.56 5.35
CA ASP A 96 -11.13 -22.82 6.10
C ASP A 96 -9.80 -22.88 6.86
N ASP A 97 -9.85 -22.76 8.19
CA ASP A 97 -8.67 -22.71 9.08
C ASP A 97 -7.56 -21.76 8.60
N GLU A 98 -7.97 -20.63 8.01
CA GLU A 98 -7.12 -19.60 7.44
C GLU A 98 -7.20 -18.31 8.24
N MET A 99 -6.11 -17.55 8.23
CA MET A 99 -6.06 -16.18 8.72
C MET A 99 -5.34 -15.29 7.70
N ARG A 100 -5.93 -14.13 7.41
CA ARG A 100 -5.33 -13.03 6.66
C ARG A 100 -5.19 -11.85 7.58
N VAL A 101 -3.98 -11.30 7.64
CA VAL A 101 -3.66 -10.12 8.43
C VAL A 101 -3.22 -9.02 7.49
N THR A 102 -3.88 -7.87 7.55
CA THR A 102 -3.52 -6.67 6.82
C THR A 102 -3.11 -5.60 7.82
N VAL A 103 -1.95 -5.00 7.60
CA VAL A 103 -1.41 -3.91 8.41
C VAL A 103 -1.24 -2.69 7.53
N ILE A 104 -1.73 -1.54 7.99
CA ILE A 104 -1.50 -0.24 7.37
C ILE A 104 -0.82 0.63 8.41
N ALA A 105 0.45 0.95 8.17
CA ALA A 105 1.29 1.75 9.04
C ALA A 105 1.46 3.15 8.44
N THR A 106 1.28 4.18 9.26
CA THR A 106 1.28 5.60 8.85
C THR A 106 1.92 6.46 9.95
N GLY A 107 2.16 7.74 9.65
CA GLY A 107 2.67 8.69 10.66
C GLY A 107 4.12 8.42 11.06
N PHE A 108 4.90 7.87 10.13
CA PHE A 108 6.35 7.74 10.31
C PHE A 108 6.99 9.12 10.48
N ASP A 109 7.92 9.25 11.41
CA ASP A 109 8.67 10.50 11.55
C ASP A 109 9.40 10.78 10.23
N ALA A 110 9.12 11.96 9.66
CA ALA A 110 9.85 12.50 8.53
C ALA A 110 11.25 12.92 8.99
N GLY A 111 12.08 11.94 9.34
CA GLY A 111 13.51 12.12 9.57
C GLY A 111 14.16 12.54 8.25
N ASN A 112 14.11 13.83 7.95
CA ASN A 112 14.95 14.56 7.00
C ASN A 112 15.17 13.94 5.60
N LYS A 113 14.26 13.09 5.10
CA LYS A 113 14.15 12.86 3.66
C LYS A 113 13.28 13.99 3.14
N ALA A 114 13.95 15.03 2.64
CA ALA A 114 13.33 16.09 1.86
C ALA A 114 12.33 15.45 0.89
N ALA A 115 11.04 15.73 1.10
CA ALA A 115 10.08 15.56 0.03
C ALA A 115 10.65 16.34 -1.17
N PRO A 116 10.66 15.79 -2.40
CA PRO A 116 10.92 16.62 -3.55
C PRO A 116 9.88 17.73 -3.49
N SER A 117 10.34 18.96 -3.36
CA SER A 117 9.52 20.17 -3.39
C SER A 117 8.83 20.22 -4.75
N GLY A 118 7.69 19.56 -4.86
CA GLY A 118 6.76 19.76 -5.96
C GLY A 118 6.31 21.20 -5.87
N GLU A 119 6.72 22.01 -6.85
CA GLU A 119 6.23 23.36 -7.01
C GLU A 119 4.70 23.36 -6.95
N PRO A 120 4.06 24.36 -6.32
CA PRO A 120 2.62 24.43 -6.25
C PRO A 120 2.06 24.46 -7.67
N VAL A 121 1.36 23.39 -8.06
CA VAL A 121 0.63 23.30 -9.32
C VAL A 121 -0.35 24.47 -9.34
N LYS A 122 -0.04 25.50 -10.13
CA LYS A 122 -0.96 26.60 -10.41
C LYS A 122 -2.24 25.99 -10.95
N LYS A 123 -3.34 26.13 -10.20
CA LYS A 123 -4.69 25.79 -10.66
C LYS A 123 -4.89 26.39 -12.05
N PRO A 124 -5.25 25.59 -13.08
CA PRO A 124 -5.63 26.15 -14.37
C PRO A 124 -6.87 27.03 -14.14
N ALA A 125 -6.74 28.32 -14.41
CA ALA A 125 -7.88 29.21 -14.47
C ALA A 125 -8.71 28.80 -15.70
N ILE A 126 -9.94 28.36 -15.48
CA ILE A 126 -10.91 28.11 -16.54
C ILE A 126 -11.21 29.45 -17.21
N PRO A 127 -10.91 29.65 -18.51
CA PRO A 127 -11.24 30.91 -19.18
C PRO A 127 -12.75 31.00 -19.39
N GLN A 128 -13.37 32.07 -18.90
CA GLN A 128 -14.76 32.42 -19.23
C GLN A 128 -14.84 32.82 -20.71
N ALA A 129 -15.51 32.01 -21.52
CA ALA A 129 -15.79 32.32 -22.92
C ALA A 129 -16.89 33.39 -23.03
N LYS A 130 -16.54 34.57 -23.59
CA LYS A 130 -17.51 35.49 -24.20
C LYS A 130 -17.66 35.13 -25.68
N ALA A 131 -18.90 35.08 -26.13
CA ALA A 131 -19.31 34.74 -27.49
C ALA A 131 -19.25 35.95 -28.43
N ASP A 132 -18.62 35.76 -29.59
CA ASP A 132 -18.63 36.51 -30.87
C ASP A 132 -17.35 36.05 -31.60
N GLY A 133 -17.27 35.47 -32.80
CA GLY A 133 -18.13 35.37 -33.96
C GLY A 133 -17.19 35.40 -35.18
N SER A 134 -17.30 34.39 -36.05
CA SER A 134 -16.62 34.20 -37.35
C SER A 134 -15.19 33.60 -37.39
N GLY A 135 -15.13 32.31 -37.79
CA GLY A 135 -14.36 31.93 -38.97
C GLY A 135 -13.02 31.18 -38.81
N LYS A 136 -13.10 29.86 -39.07
CA LYS A 136 -12.13 28.96 -39.73
C LYS A 136 -11.24 28.04 -38.87
N ASN A 137 -11.25 26.78 -39.32
CA ASN A 137 -10.38 25.63 -39.03
C ASN A 137 -10.79 24.74 -37.85
N ALA A 138 -11.60 23.73 -38.19
CA ALA A 138 -11.76 22.50 -37.43
C ALA A 138 -10.81 21.46 -38.03
N ASP A 139 -9.82 21.04 -37.24
CA ASP A 139 -9.18 19.71 -37.20
C ASP A 139 -7.78 19.89 -36.59
N GLU A 140 -7.61 19.36 -35.37
CA GLU A 140 -6.35 18.87 -34.75
C GLU A 140 -6.42 19.02 -33.22
N ALA A 141 -7.22 18.14 -32.62
CA ALA A 141 -7.14 17.83 -31.20
C ALA A 141 -7.16 16.31 -31.05
N ALA A 142 -5.97 15.74 -30.86
CA ALA A 142 -5.66 14.46 -30.19
C ALA A 142 -4.47 13.79 -30.90
N LYS A 143 -3.30 13.81 -30.25
CA LYS A 143 -2.26 12.76 -30.26
C LYS A 143 -0.96 13.35 -29.69
N ASN A 144 -0.79 13.21 -28.39
CA ASN A 144 0.53 13.08 -27.78
C ASN A 144 0.44 11.90 -26.80
N GLY A 145 0.22 10.71 -27.38
CA GLY A 145 0.66 9.47 -26.78
C GLY A 145 2.05 9.21 -27.34
N SER A 146 3.03 9.01 -26.46
CA SER A 146 4.34 8.51 -26.84
C SER A 146 4.15 7.14 -27.51
N ASP A 147 4.32 7.07 -28.83
CA ASP A 147 4.29 5.82 -29.58
C ASP A 147 5.46 4.95 -29.11
N ILE A 148 5.18 3.99 -28.23
CA ILE A 148 6.08 2.87 -27.95
C ILE A 148 6.14 2.06 -29.23
N THR A 149 7.33 1.96 -29.84
CA THR A 149 7.48 1.24 -31.10
C THR A 149 7.53 -0.27 -30.83
N ASN A 150 7.20 -1.08 -31.83
CA ASN A 150 7.34 -2.54 -31.71
C ASN A 150 8.80 -2.95 -31.45
N GLU A 151 9.76 -2.12 -31.88
CA GLU A 151 11.20 -2.31 -31.64
C GLU A 151 11.56 -2.15 -30.14
N ASP A 152 10.89 -1.23 -29.44
CA ASP A 152 11.06 -1.04 -27.99
C ASP A 152 10.53 -2.24 -27.19
N ILE A 153 9.45 -2.86 -27.67
CA ILE A 153 8.86 -4.07 -27.05
C ILE A 153 9.75 -5.30 -27.28
N ASP A 154 10.31 -5.44 -28.48
CA ASP A 154 11.20 -6.55 -28.82
C ASP A 154 12.52 -6.48 -28.03
N LEU A 155 13.06 -5.27 -27.81
CA LEU A 155 14.25 -5.06 -26.98
C LEU A 155 14.03 -5.47 -25.51
N LEU A 156 12.86 -5.16 -24.95
CA LEU A 156 12.49 -5.59 -23.59
C LEU A 156 12.36 -7.11 -23.48
N LEU A 157 11.78 -7.75 -24.49
CA LEU A 157 11.63 -9.21 -24.53
C LEU A 157 12.97 -9.92 -24.67
N ASP A 158 13.93 -9.33 -25.40
CA ASP A 158 15.28 -9.89 -25.54
C ASP A 158 16.09 -9.78 -24.24
N ILE A 159 15.94 -8.67 -23.50
CA ILE A 159 16.53 -8.50 -22.16
C ILE A 159 15.98 -9.52 -21.17
N LEU A 160 14.67 -9.79 -21.20
CA LEU A 160 14.03 -10.80 -20.33
C LEU A 160 14.43 -12.24 -20.69
N LYS A 161 14.72 -12.53 -21.96
CA LYS A 161 15.10 -13.86 -22.44
C LYS A 161 16.59 -14.16 -22.28
N LYS A 162 17.43 -13.16 -21.97
CA LYS A 162 18.86 -13.38 -21.76
C LYS A 162 19.08 -14.16 -20.46
N PRO A 163 19.67 -15.37 -20.50
CA PRO A 163 19.94 -16.13 -19.28
C PRO A 163 20.90 -15.32 -18.39
N ARG A 164 20.56 -15.16 -17.10
CA ARG A 164 21.48 -14.63 -16.09
C ARG A 164 22.67 -15.58 -16.04
N ASN A 165 23.79 -15.19 -16.64
CA ASN A 165 25.02 -15.97 -16.62
C ASN A 165 25.46 -16.16 -15.15
N PRO A 166 25.53 -17.38 -14.61
CA PRO A 166 26.13 -17.60 -13.32
C PRO A 166 27.63 -17.81 -13.55
N HIS A 167 28.42 -16.75 -13.33
CA HIS A 167 29.87 -16.88 -13.20
C HIS A 167 30.29 -16.19 -11.91
N PHE A 168 30.32 -16.97 -10.84
CA PHE A 168 31.12 -16.75 -9.65
C PHE A 168 31.52 -18.13 -9.08
N GLU A 169 32.60 -18.68 -9.65
CA GLU A 169 33.66 -19.41 -8.92
C GLU A 169 34.90 -18.49 -9.10
N ASP A 170 35.76 -18.20 -8.13
CA ASP A 170 36.25 -18.95 -6.97
C ASP A 170 36.20 -18.15 -5.65
#